data_AF-A0A367CGP1-F1
#
_entry.id   AF-A0A367CGP1-F1
#
_cell.length_a   1.000
_cell.length_b   1.000
_cell.length_c   1.000
_cell.angle_alpha   90.00
_cell.angle_beta   90.00
_cell.angle_gamma   90.00
#
_symmetry.space_group_name_H-M   'P 1'
#
loop_
_entity.id
_entity.type
_entity.pdbx_description
1 polymer ?
#
loop_
_entity_poly.entity_id
_entity_poly.type
_entity_poly.pdbx_seq_one_letter_code
_entity_poly.pdbx_strand_id
1 'polypeptide(L)'
;MEEWQQVLQEWYPREINKTYPIKISKQYTSNQRWEIYEKLTKDQRKLVDQHRRYLINSRFMEENYLAATDWVFEDFKINPFFRTKRRQQKLYCDCGRELKVQYVVKSPKTGKQLKLGINHFAEHLHVSPQIATSINQGMTKVDLALDELLWLKQQNIEFPEDLWQEYCFMLYQNRKLKNPYLPDEKLTKRLADFRLAKMPIYIADHQALSHEIKQIEKQITGSTKTLRGKKELFDDFSDALEKDVEAFLHQYKIFLQKDWASISIEGGRKQSIAFFEAFIATLRKTKQMAGRQQKTEIERLAQDQRFIQPAIYLFIWEQYVRYGFSEGFFDSIPRVMRNGFLKVLRKEKKQKSYELQEETVPRPKIVSEKKWEELAQSVKEKGTIPVLKNLEREGYQLSDEQQEALHYYRKIEYVARSDKTEIRRLLKELL
;
A
#
# COMPACT_ATOMS: atom_id res chain seq x y z
N MET A 1 -4.73 -20.35 15.50
CA MET A 1 -4.35 -19.70 14.23
C MET A 1 -5.19 -18.47 14.08
N GLU A 2 -4.58 -17.34 13.71
CA GLU A 2 -5.30 -16.08 13.53
C GLU A 2 -6.19 -16.14 12.27
N GLU A 3 -7.28 -15.36 12.23
CA GLU A 3 -8.28 -15.36 11.15
C GLU A 3 -7.64 -15.13 9.76
N TRP A 4 -6.61 -14.28 9.68
CA TRP A 4 -5.91 -14.00 8.44
C TRP A 4 -5.02 -15.15 7.96
N GLN A 5 -4.46 -15.95 8.88
CA GLN A 5 -3.66 -17.14 8.53
C GLN A 5 -4.53 -18.19 7.86
N GLN A 6 -5.80 -18.30 8.27
CA GLN A 6 -6.77 -19.20 7.65
C GLN A 6 -7.11 -18.75 6.22
N VAL A 7 -7.34 -17.45 6.01
CA VAL A 7 -7.58 -16.88 4.66
C VAL A 7 -6.38 -17.10 3.75
N LEU A 8 -5.17 -16.86 4.25
CA LEU A 8 -3.97 -17.07 3.45
C LEU A 8 -3.74 -18.56 3.13
N GLN A 9 -3.95 -19.45 4.11
CA GLN A 9 -3.87 -20.90 3.90
C GLN A 9 -4.92 -21.42 2.92
N GLU A 10 -6.12 -20.82 2.90
CA GLU A 10 -7.15 -21.13 1.90
C GLU A 10 -6.68 -20.75 0.48
N TRP A 11 -6.00 -19.61 0.34
CA TRP A 11 -5.52 -19.15 -0.97
C TRP A 11 -4.25 -19.85 -1.44
N TYR A 12 -3.39 -20.19 -0.48
CA TYR A 12 -2.04 -20.74 -0.64
C TYR A 12 -1.81 -21.81 0.44
N PRO A 13 -2.22 -23.06 0.19
CA PRO A 13 -2.01 -24.15 1.15
C PRO A 13 -0.51 -24.38 1.34
N ARG A 14 -0.06 -24.32 2.59
CA ARG A 14 1.35 -24.52 2.94
C ARG A 14 1.83 -25.89 2.49
N GLU A 15 3.04 -25.95 1.95
CA GLU A 15 3.71 -27.22 1.78
C GLU A 15 3.97 -27.84 3.17
N ILE A 16 3.63 -29.11 3.33
CA ILE A 16 3.76 -29.82 4.61
C ILE A 16 5.24 -29.84 5.05
N ASN A 17 5.53 -29.22 6.20
CA ASN A 17 6.73 -29.43 7.03
C ASN A 17 8.10 -29.19 6.39
N LYS A 18 8.45 -27.94 6.09
CA LYS A 18 9.87 -27.51 6.09
C LYS A 18 10.06 -26.38 7.10
N THR A 19 10.45 -26.73 8.33
CA THR A 19 10.82 -25.74 9.34
C THR A 19 12.15 -25.10 8.97
N TYR A 20 12.19 -23.76 8.92
CA TYR A 20 13.42 -23.04 8.66
C TYR A 20 14.38 -23.14 9.87
N PRO A 21 15.69 -23.34 9.67
CA PRO A 21 16.64 -23.45 10.77
C PRO A 21 16.75 -22.18 11.61
N ILE A 22 16.95 -22.35 12.92
CA ILE A 22 17.06 -21.25 13.90
C ILE A 22 18.52 -20.89 14.17
N LYS A 23 19.47 -21.83 14.00
CA LYS A 23 20.89 -21.60 14.21
C LYS A 23 21.73 -22.57 13.36
N ILE A 24 22.86 -22.08 12.87
CA ILE A 24 23.88 -22.87 12.17
C ILE A 24 25.22 -22.63 12.85
N SER A 25 26.03 -23.68 13.00
CA SER A 25 27.40 -23.61 13.54
C SER A 25 28.44 -24.16 12.57
N LYS A 26 28.05 -24.52 11.34
CA LYS A 26 28.96 -25.13 10.37
C LYS A 26 29.89 -24.06 9.79
N GLN A 27 31.18 -24.38 9.78
CA GLN A 27 32.22 -23.63 9.10
C GLN A 27 32.83 -24.54 8.04
N TYR A 28 33.00 -24.02 6.82
CA TYR A 28 33.60 -24.77 5.73
C TYR A 28 35.04 -24.34 5.49
N THR A 29 35.87 -25.27 5.02
CA THR A 29 37.18 -24.90 4.47
C THR A 29 37.01 -24.26 3.10
N SER A 30 38.04 -23.52 2.64
CA SER A 30 38.05 -22.92 1.29
C SER A 30 37.84 -23.92 0.15
N ASN A 31 38.14 -25.21 0.34
CA ASN A 31 37.89 -26.24 -0.67
C ASN A 31 36.44 -26.74 -0.61
N GLN A 32 35.90 -26.98 0.57
CA GLN A 32 34.49 -27.36 0.75
C GLN A 32 33.54 -26.29 0.21
N ARG A 33 33.81 -25.01 0.48
CA ARG A 33 33.03 -23.89 -0.10
C ARG A 33 33.02 -23.94 -1.61
N TRP A 34 34.17 -24.25 -2.21
CA TRP A 34 34.33 -24.33 -3.66
C TRP A 34 33.50 -25.47 -4.25
N GLU A 35 33.58 -26.66 -3.65
CA GLU A 35 32.80 -27.83 -4.08
C GLU A 35 31.28 -27.59 -4.02
N ILE A 36 30.80 -26.89 -3.00
CA ILE A 36 29.38 -26.54 -2.90
C ILE A 36 29.03 -25.45 -3.92
N TYR A 37 29.86 -24.42 -4.04
CA TYR A 37 29.67 -23.30 -4.97
C TYR A 37 29.64 -23.77 -6.44
N GLU A 38 30.43 -24.77 -6.83
CA GLU A 38 30.41 -25.33 -8.19
C GLU A 38 29.08 -26.01 -8.54
N LYS A 39 28.38 -26.57 -7.54
CA LYS A 39 27.07 -27.21 -7.72
C LYS A 39 25.92 -26.22 -7.90
N LEU A 40 26.13 -24.94 -7.58
CA LEU A 40 25.13 -23.89 -7.73
C LEU A 40 24.87 -23.58 -9.21
N THR A 41 23.65 -23.16 -9.54
CA THR A 41 23.31 -22.66 -10.88
C THR A 41 24.04 -21.33 -11.16
N LYS A 42 24.02 -20.87 -12.43
CA LYS A 42 24.65 -19.60 -12.81
C LYS A 42 24.05 -18.42 -12.05
N ASP A 43 22.72 -18.38 -11.90
CA ASP A 43 22.02 -17.29 -11.23
C ASP A 43 22.29 -17.30 -9.72
N GLN A 44 22.35 -18.49 -9.11
CA GLN A 44 22.71 -18.66 -7.71
C GLN A 44 24.14 -18.20 -7.42
N ARG A 45 25.10 -18.55 -8.30
CA ARG A 45 26.48 -18.07 -8.19
C ARG A 45 26.57 -16.56 -8.30
N LYS A 46 25.89 -15.97 -9.29
CA LYS A 46 25.82 -14.53 -9.48
C LYS A 46 25.29 -13.83 -8.23
N LEU A 47 24.20 -14.32 -7.64
CA LEU A 47 23.65 -13.79 -6.39
C LEU A 47 24.68 -13.87 -5.26
N VAL A 48 25.26 -15.05 -5.02
CA VAL A 48 26.24 -15.26 -3.95
C VAL A 48 27.45 -14.34 -4.10
N ASP A 49 27.96 -14.16 -5.32
CA ASP A 49 29.10 -13.27 -5.59
C ASP A 49 28.75 -11.79 -5.37
N GLN A 50 27.57 -11.35 -5.83
CA GLN A 50 27.06 -10.00 -5.59
C GLN A 50 26.93 -9.74 -4.08
N HIS A 51 26.35 -10.69 -3.36
CA HIS A 51 26.15 -10.59 -1.92
C HIS A 51 27.46 -10.59 -1.14
N ARG A 52 28.39 -11.46 -1.53
CA ARG A 52 29.75 -11.48 -0.98
C ARG A 52 30.43 -10.14 -1.17
N ARG A 53 30.38 -9.57 -2.38
CA ARG A 53 30.97 -8.27 -2.68
C ARG A 53 30.33 -7.17 -1.84
N TYR A 54 29.01 -7.16 -1.72
CA TYR A 54 28.31 -6.21 -0.85
C TYR A 54 28.76 -6.31 0.61
N LEU A 55 28.86 -7.53 1.16
CA LEU A 55 29.30 -7.75 2.54
C LEU A 55 30.75 -7.30 2.75
N ILE A 56 31.64 -7.58 1.79
CA ILE A 56 33.03 -7.09 1.82
C ILE A 56 33.03 -5.55 1.83
N ASN A 57 32.33 -4.92 0.88
CA ASN A 57 32.24 -3.45 0.79
C ASN A 57 31.73 -2.83 2.09
N SER A 58 30.62 -3.35 2.64
CA SER A 58 30.02 -2.86 3.88
C SER A 58 31.02 -2.91 5.03
N ARG A 59 31.75 -4.03 5.17
CA ARG A 59 32.78 -4.18 6.21
C ARG A 59 33.93 -3.20 6.05
N PHE A 60 34.44 -3.02 4.83
CA PHE A 60 35.52 -2.07 4.57
C PHE A 60 35.11 -0.62 4.89
N MET A 61 33.84 -0.26 4.68
CA MET A 61 33.30 1.06 4.99
C MET A 61 33.00 1.24 6.49
N GLU A 62 32.32 0.27 7.12
CA GLU A 62 31.95 0.33 8.54
C GLU A 62 33.17 0.44 9.46
N GLU A 63 34.19 -0.37 9.20
CA GLU A 63 35.35 -0.50 10.07
C GLU A 63 36.46 0.49 9.70
N ASN A 64 36.25 1.31 8.65
CA ASN A 64 37.19 2.33 8.18
C ASN A 64 38.64 1.82 8.05
N TYR A 65 38.82 0.55 7.66
CA TYR A 65 40.13 -0.12 7.68
C TYR A 65 41.23 0.64 6.93
N LEU A 66 40.82 1.35 5.88
CA LEU A 66 41.71 2.06 4.97
C LEU A 66 41.64 3.58 5.13
N ALA A 67 40.93 4.11 6.14
CA ALA A 67 40.75 5.57 6.31
C ALA A 67 42.07 6.32 6.54
N ALA A 68 43.07 5.67 7.14
CA ALA A 68 44.41 6.23 7.30
C ALA A 68 45.27 6.13 6.01
N THR A 69 44.72 5.55 4.94
CA THR A 69 45.39 5.36 3.66
C THR A 69 44.60 6.02 2.54
N ASP A 70 45.22 6.13 1.36
CA ASP A 70 44.52 6.59 0.16
C ASP A 70 43.86 5.46 -0.62
N TRP A 71 43.65 4.29 -0.04
CA TRP A 71 43.13 3.12 -0.75
C TRP A 71 41.66 2.87 -0.42
N VAL A 72 40.88 2.51 -1.43
CA VAL A 72 39.49 2.10 -1.28
C VAL A 72 39.30 0.74 -1.95
N PHE A 73 38.51 -0.13 -1.33
CA PHE A 73 38.16 -1.41 -1.95
C PHE A 73 37.32 -1.18 -3.21
N GLU A 74 37.73 -1.80 -4.33
CA GLU A 74 37.08 -1.64 -5.64
C GLU A 74 36.40 -2.94 -6.09
N ASP A 75 37.12 -4.06 -6.03
CA ASP A 75 36.67 -5.32 -6.61
C ASP A 75 37.24 -6.55 -5.90
N PHE A 76 36.61 -7.69 -6.12
CA PHE A 76 37.03 -8.99 -5.64
C PHE A 76 36.82 -10.03 -6.75
N LYS A 77 37.85 -10.84 -7.00
CA LYS A 77 37.85 -11.89 -8.01
C LYS A 77 38.23 -13.22 -7.38
N ILE A 78 37.52 -14.27 -7.77
CA ILE A 78 37.84 -15.65 -7.41
C ILE A 78 38.39 -16.34 -8.66
N ASN A 79 39.49 -17.06 -8.52
CA ASN A 79 39.98 -17.98 -9.53
C ASN A 79 39.37 -19.36 -9.30
N PRO A 80 38.34 -19.76 -10.08
CA PRO A 80 37.76 -21.10 -10.02
C PRO A 80 38.77 -22.22 -10.25
N PHE A 81 39.85 -21.93 -10.97
CA PHE A 81 40.82 -22.89 -11.47
C PHE A 81 42.15 -22.82 -10.72
N PHE A 82 42.16 -22.23 -9.52
CA PHE A 82 43.35 -22.11 -8.70
C PHE A 82 44.02 -23.47 -8.49
N ARG A 83 45.33 -23.55 -8.80
CA ARG A 83 46.14 -24.78 -8.76
C ARG A 83 45.68 -25.91 -9.70
N THR A 84 44.80 -25.65 -10.66
CA THR A 84 44.54 -26.59 -11.76
C THR A 84 45.48 -26.32 -12.93
N LYS A 85 45.70 -27.34 -13.79
CA LYS A 85 46.52 -27.21 -15.01
C LYS A 85 45.80 -26.46 -16.16
N ARG A 86 44.57 -25.95 -15.93
CA ARG A 86 43.78 -25.28 -16.96
C ARG A 86 44.41 -23.91 -17.31
N ARG A 87 44.56 -23.60 -18.60
CA ARG A 87 45.20 -22.38 -19.12
C ARG A 87 44.35 -21.10 -19.01
N GLN A 88 43.26 -21.12 -18.24
CA GLN A 88 42.42 -19.93 -18.09
C GLN A 88 43.09 -18.86 -17.23
N GLN A 89 42.57 -17.63 -17.28
CA GLN A 89 43.16 -16.44 -16.66
C GLN A 89 43.36 -16.66 -15.15
N LYS A 90 44.60 -16.92 -14.75
CA LYS A 90 45.01 -17.05 -13.35
C LYS A 90 45.03 -15.68 -12.69
N LEU A 91 44.71 -15.63 -11.40
CA LEU A 91 44.82 -14.42 -10.60
C LEU A 91 46.17 -14.38 -9.91
N TYR A 92 46.78 -13.21 -9.85
CA TYR A 92 48.08 -12.98 -9.24
C TYR A 92 48.03 -11.78 -8.31
N CYS A 93 48.77 -11.84 -7.21
CA CYS A 93 49.09 -10.69 -6.39
C CYS A 93 50.06 -9.79 -7.18
N ASP A 94 50.14 -8.50 -6.83
CA ASP A 94 51.14 -7.60 -7.41
C ASP A 94 52.59 -8.03 -7.11
N CYS A 95 52.81 -8.86 -6.08
CA CYS A 95 54.11 -9.50 -5.84
C CYS A 95 54.38 -10.74 -6.73
N GLY A 96 53.46 -11.09 -7.65
CA GLY A 96 53.59 -12.23 -8.57
C GLY A 96 53.09 -13.57 -8.02
N ARG A 97 52.62 -13.64 -6.77
CA ARG A 97 52.08 -14.87 -6.18
C ARG A 97 50.73 -15.24 -6.79
N GLU A 98 50.55 -16.48 -7.25
CA GLU A 98 49.25 -16.97 -7.72
C GLU A 98 48.23 -16.95 -6.56
N LEU A 99 47.05 -16.38 -6.81
CA LEU A 99 45.99 -16.21 -5.83
C LEU A 99 44.75 -17.02 -6.21
N LYS A 100 44.13 -17.65 -5.21
CA LYS A 100 42.76 -18.18 -5.32
C LYS A 100 41.75 -17.03 -5.33
N VAL A 101 42.06 -16.01 -4.54
CA VAL A 101 41.18 -14.89 -4.25
C VAL A 101 42.01 -13.61 -4.34
N GLN A 102 41.59 -12.70 -5.20
CA GLN A 102 42.24 -11.42 -5.46
C GLN A 102 41.32 -10.29 -5.04
N TYR A 103 41.81 -9.45 -4.13
CA TYR A 103 41.17 -8.21 -3.74
C TYR A 103 41.80 -7.08 -4.56
N VAL A 104 40.97 -6.23 -5.14
CA VAL A 104 41.38 -5.08 -5.92
C VAL A 104 41.06 -3.84 -5.10
N VAL A 105 42.08 -3.04 -4.83
CA VAL A 105 41.93 -1.74 -4.17
C VAL A 105 42.42 -0.64 -5.12
N LYS A 106 41.76 0.51 -5.07
CA LYS A 106 42.06 1.66 -5.92
C LYS A 106 42.36 2.88 -5.08
N SER A 107 43.35 3.65 -5.48
CA SER A 107 43.62 4.97 -4.90
C SER A 107 42.78 6.03 -5.60
N PRO A 108 41.89 6.76 -4.89
CA PRO A 108 41.13 7.85 -5.50
C PRO A 108 42.02 9.02 -5.93
N LYS A 109 43.14 9.31 -5.25
CA LYS A 109 44.03 10.43 -5.64
C LYS A 109 44.89 10.12 -6.85
N THR A 110 45.42 8.90 -6.94
CA THR A 110 46.36 8.53 -8.02
C THR A 110 45.71 7.75 -9.16
N GLY A 111 44.50 7.21 -8.94
CA GLY A 111 43.83 6.30 -9.87
C GLY A 111 44.47 4.91 -9.97
N LYS A 112 45.60 4.67 -9.27
CA LYS A 112 46.31 3.40 -9.29
C LYS A 112 45.46 2.29 -8.68
N GLN A 113 45.51 1.10 -9.27
CA GLN A 113 44.87 -0.11 -8.76
C GLN A 113 45.94 -1.09 -8.29
N LEU A 114 45.71 -1.73 -7.15
CA LEU A 114 46.52 -2.82 -6.62
C LEU A 114 45.70 -4.10 -6.51
N LYS A 115 46.31 -5.23 -6.83
CA LYS A 115 45.70 -6.57 -6.80
C LYS A 115 46.39 -7.41 -5.76
N LEU A 116 45.71 -7.66 -4.65
CA LEU A 116 46.32 -8.18 -3.44
C LEU A 116 45.65 -9.47 -2.96
N GLY A 117 46.45 -10.35 -2.35
CA GLY A 117 45.94 -11.42 -1.50
C GLY A 117 45.66 -10.88 -0.09
N ILE A 118 44.78 -11.55 0.67
CA ILE A 118 44.36 -11.07 2.00
C ILE A 118 45.53 -10.88 2.99
N ASN A 119 46.54 -11.76 2.93
CA ASN A 119 47.73 -11.69 3.79
C ASN A 119 48.73 -10.60 3.37
N HIS A 120 48.56 -10.02 2.18
CA HIS A 120 49.51 -9.09 1.57
C HIS A 120 49.05 -7.61 1.73
N PHE A 121 47.95 -7.36 2.44
CA PHE A 121 47.45 -6.01 2.70
C PHE A 121 48.45 -5.17 3.51
N ALA A 122 49.06 -5.74 4.56
CA ALA A 122 50.06 -5.03 5.38
C ALA A 122 51.26 -4.58 4.54
N GLU A 123 51.78 -5.48 3.70
CA GLU A 123 52.98 -5.27 2.89
C GLU A 123 52.78 -4.21 1.81
N HIS A 124 51.65 -4.26 1.09
CA HIS A 124 51.42 -3.40 -0.07
C HIS A 124 50.70 -2.08 0.24
N LEU A 125 49.93 -2.02 1.32
CA LEU A 125 49.19 -0.80 1.71
C LEU A 125 49.86 -0.03 2.86
N HIS A 126 50.98 -0.55 3.38
CA HIS A 126 51.69 0.00 4.53
C HIS A 126 50.78 0.24 5.76
N VAL A 127 49.75 -0.60 5.91
CA VAL A 127 48.86 -0.57 7.06
C VAL A 127 49.47 -1.33 8.23
N SER A 128 49.11 -0.95 9.46
CA SER A 128 49.63 -1.62 10.65
C SER A 128 49.21 -3.10 10.69
N PRO A 129 50.01 -3.99 11.32
CA PRO A 129 49.63 -5.39 11.50
C PRO A 129 48.27 -5.58 12.21
N GLN A 130 47.89 -4.64 13.09
CA GLN A 130 46.60 -4.63 13.76
C GLN A 130 45.45 -4.42 12.77
N ILE A 131 45.59 -3.47 11.83
CA ILE A 131 44.60 -3.23 10.78
C ILE A 131 44.51 -4.45 9.86
N ALA A 132 45.64 -5.04 9.45
CA ALA A 132 45.64 -6.23 8.62
C ALA A 132 44.98 -7.44 9.32
N THR A 133 45.19 -7.60 10.62
CA THR A 133 44.50 -8.63 11.43
C THR A 133 42.99 -8.36 11.49
N SER A 134 42.59 -7.09 11.64
CA SER A 134 41.18 -6.69 11.66
C SER A 134 40.49 -6.95 10.31
N ILE A 135 41.16 -6.63 9.19
CA ILE A 135 40.68 -6.96 7.84
C ILE A 135 40.48 -8.49 7.71
N ASN A 136 41.46 -9.29 8.14
CA ASN A 136 41.34 -10.75 8.14
C ASN A 136 40.15 -11.25 8.96
N GLN A 137 39.94 -10.72 10.17
CA GLN A 137 38.78 -11.05 11.00
C GLN A 137 37.47 -10.65 10.32
N GLY A 138 37.43 -9.48 9.68
CA GLY A 138 36.29 -9.02 8.89
C GLY A 138 35.96 -9.98 7.75
N MET A 139 36.97 -10.45 7.01
CA MET A 139 36.76 -11.43 5.93
C MET A 139 36.32 -12.80 6.46
N THR A 140 36.82 -13.23 7.61
CA THR A 140 36.32 -14.45 8.28
C THR A 140 34.83 -14.32 8.59
N LYS A 141 34.34 -13.16 9.05
CA LYS A 141 32.90 -12.93 9.26
C LYS A 141 32.11 -13.02 7.96
N VAL A 142 32.64 -12.51 6.85
CA VAL A 142 32.00 -12.63 5.52
C VAL A 142 31.91 -14.10 5.11
N ASP A 143 33.00 -14.84 5.26
CA ASP A 143 33.05 -16.27 4.95
C ASP A 143 32.07 -17.08 5.81
N LEU A 144 31.94 -16.76 7.10
CA LEU A 144 30.94 -17.38 8.00
C LEU A 144 29.50 -17.12 7.53
N ALA A 145 29.20 -15.90 7.08
CA ALA A 145 27.88 -15.60 6.51
C ALA A 145 27.64 -16.43 5.24
N LEU A 146 28.63 -16.59 4.36
CA LEU A 146 28.49 -17.42 3.17
C LEU A 146 28.33 -18.91 3.52
N ASP A 147 29.05 -19.39 4.53
CA ASP A 147 28.96 -20.78 5.00
C ASP A 147 27.53 -21.12 5.44
N GLU A 148 26.83 -20.16 6.04
CA GLU A 148 25.41 -20.29 6.37
C GLU A 148 24.55 -20.60 5.14
N LEU A 149 24.65 -19.78 4.07
CA LEU A 149 23.88 -19.98 2.84
C LEU A 149 24.22 -21.29 2.14
N LEU A 150 25.52 -21.60 2.04
CA LEU A 150 25.99 -22.81 1.40
C LEU A 150 25.52 -24.05 2.16
N TRP A 151 25.54 -24.00 3.50
CA TRP A 151 25.01 -25.08 4.33
C TRP A 151 23.51 -25.27 4.11
N LEU A 152 22.73 -24.18 4.14
CA LEU A 152 21.28 -24.21 3.89
C LEU A 152 20.97 -24.88 2.54
N LYS A 153 21.70 -24.48 1.49
CA LYS A 153 21.52 -25.06 0.16
C LYS A 153 21.92 -26.54 0.11
N GLN A 154 22.98 -26.93 0.81
CA GLN A 154 23.41 -28.33 0.90
C GLN A 154 22.40 -29.22 1.63
N GLN A 155 21.66 -28.66 2.60
CA GLN A 155 20.55 -29.37 3.28
C GLN A 155 19.26 -29.40 2.45
N ASN A 156 19.29 -28.96 1.18
CA ASN A 156 18.12 -28.81 0.33
C ASN A 156 17.04 -27.90 0.93
N ILE A 157 17.45 -26.91 1.73
CA ILE A 157 16.54 -25.88 2.20
C ILE A 157 16.33 -24.89 1.05
N GLU A 158 15.06 -24.64 0.78
CA GLU A 158 14.61 -23.76 -0.27
C GLU A 158 14.33 -22.36 0.26
N PHE A 159 14.01 -21.44 -0.64
CA PHE A 159 13.52 -20.13 -0.26
C PHE A 159 12.21 -20.29 0.54
N PRO A 160 12.03 -19.59 1.68
CA PRO A 160 10.83 -19.73 2.51
C PRO A 160 9.65 -18.98 1.88
N GLU A 161 9.01 -19.60 0.88
CA GLU A 161 7.90 -18.99 0.12
C GLU A 161 6.71 -18.65 1.01
N ASP A 162 6.38 -19.52 1.97
CA ASP A 162 5.31 -19.28 2.95
C ASP A 162 5.54 -17.96 3.72
N LEU A 163 6.76 -17.73 4.20
CA LEU A 163 7.10 -16.51 4.94
C LEU A 163 7.06 -15.27 4.04
N TRP A 164 7.48 -15.41 2.79
CA TRP A 164 7.39 -14.34 1.79
C TRP A 164 5.94 -13.97 1.45
N GLN A 165 5.07 -14.96 1.29
CA GLN A 165 3.64 -14.74 1.04
C GLN A 165 2.95 -14.09 2.25
N GLU A 166 3.26 -14.56 3.46
CA GLU A 166 2.81 -13.92 4.71
C GLU A 166 3.24 -12.45 4.76
N TYR A 167 4.50 -12.17 4.40
CA TYR A 167 5.01 -10.81 4.34
C TYR A 167 4.27 -9.94 3.32
N CYS A 168 4.10 -10.42 2.10
CA CYS A 168 3.37 -9.71 1.04
C CYS A 168 1.93 -9.40 1.48
N PHE A 169 1.27 -10.37 2.12
CA PHE A 169 -0.08 -10.21 2.62
C PHE A 169 -0.14 -9.16 3.74
N MET A 170 0.83 -9.16 4.66
CA MET A 170 0.94 -8.12 5.68
C MET A 170 1.16 -6.74 5.07
N LEU A 171 2.02 -6.59 4.06
CA LEU A 171 2.20 -5.32 3.36
C LEU A 171 0.94 -4.87 2.63
N TYR A 172 0.17 -5.78 2.06
CA TYR A 172 -1.13 -5.48 1.46
C TYR A 172 -2.10 -4.90 2.50
N GLN A 173 -2.20 -5.55 3.66
CA GLN A 173 -3.06 -5.10 4.76
C GLN A 173 -2.59 -3.80 5.41
N ASN A 174 -1.27 -3.59 5.48
CA ASN A 174 -0.64 -2.38 6.01
C ASN A 174 -1.13 -1.09 5.31
N ARG A 175 -1.53 -1.16 4.03
CA ARG A 175 -2.13 -0.04 3.27
C ARG A 175 -3.47 0.46 3.86
N LYS A 176 -4.16 -0.36 4.65
CA LYS A 176 -5.46 -0.06 5.26
C LYS A 176 -5.32 0.52 6.67
N LEU A 177 -4.12 0.50 7.25
CA LEU A 177 -3.84 0.96 8.60
C LEU A 177 -3.91 2.47 8.74
N LYS A 178 -4.29 2.92 9.95
CA LYS A 178 -4.29 4.36 10.27
C LYS A 178 -2.86 4.92 10.31
N ASN A 179 -1.93 4.14 10.84
CA ASN A 179 -0.51 4.44 10.90
C ASN A 179 0.24 3.25 10.30
N PRO A 180 0.55 3.29 9.00
CA PRO A 180 1.24 2.19 8.33
C PRO A 180 2.67 2.02 8.83
N TYR A 181 3.12 0.78 8.88
CA TYR A 181 4.53 0.41 9.02
C TYR A 181 5.29 0.72 7.72
N LEU A 182 6.55 1.14 7.83
CA LEU A 182 7.41 1.36 6.66
C LEU A 182 8.41 0.21 6.58
N PRO A 183 8.35 -0.63 5.52
CA PRO A 183 9.24 -1.78 5.40
C PRO A 183 10.69 -1.37 5.15
N ASP A 184 11.63 -2.23 5.56
CA ASP A 184 13.03 -2.10 5.18
C ASP A 184 13.21 -2.44 3.69
N GLU A 185 13.57 -1.41 2.91
CA GLU A 185 13.82 -1.53 1.48
C GLU A 185 14.97 -2.47 1.16
N LYS A 186 16.05 -2.42 1.95
CA LYS A 186 17.25 -3.23 1.71
C LYS A 186 16.95 -4.70 1.98
N LEU A 187 16.22 -4.99 3.05
CA LEU A 187 15.77 -6.33 3.37
C LEU A 187 14.85 -6.87 2.27
N THR A 188 13.83 -6.11 1.87
CA THR A 188 12.85 -6.57 0.87
C THR A 188 13.50 -6.81 -0.50
N LYS A 189 14.35 -5.88 -0.95
CA LYS A 189 15.12 -6.03 -2.21
C LYS A 189 15.99 -7.28 -2.17
N ARG A 190 16.73 -7.48 -1.07
CA ARG A 190 17.54 -8.68 -0.88
C ARG A 190 16.69 -9.94 -0.96
N LEU A 191 15.58 -10.01 -0.23
CA LEU A 191 14.71 -11.20 -0.24
C LEU A 191 14.18 -11.52 -1.64
N ALA A 192 13.81 -10.50 -2.42
CA ALA A 192 13.38 -10.69 -3.79
C ALA A 192 14.49 -11.24 -4.69
N ASP A 193 15.72 -10.73 -4.58
CA ASP A 193 16.88 -11.25 -5.31
C ASP A 193 17.14 -12.73 -4.97
N PHE A 194 17.00 -13.11 -3.70
CA PHE A 194 17.13 -14.49 -3.23
C PHE A 194 16.03 -15.40 -3.77
N ARG A 195 14.79 -14.93 -3.79
CA ARG A 195 13.65 -15.65 -4.36
C ARG A 195 13.85 -15.91 -5.85
N LEU A 196 14.24 -14.89 -6.61
CA LEU A 196 14.52 -14.99 -8.05
C LEU A 196 15.59 -16.05 -8.36
N ALA A 197 16.66 -16.11 -7.54
CA ALA A 197 17.71 -17.12 -7.69
C ALA A 197 17.34 -18.51 -7.11
N LYS A 198 16.16 -18.66 -6.49
CA LYS A 198 15.73 -19.87 -5.75
C LYS A 198 16.76 -20.29 -4.70
N MET A 199 17.24 -19.31 -3.93
CA MET A 199 18.20 -19.49 -2.86
C MET A 199 17.54 -19.35 -1.48
N PRO A 200 17.96 -20.15 -0.48
CA PRO A 200 17.57 -19.91 0.90
C PRO A 200 18.13 -18.56 1.39
N ILE A 201 17.45 -17.94 2.35
CA ILE A 201 17.83 -16.64 2.93
C ILE A 201 18.68 -16.82 4.19
N TYR A 202 19.33 -15.75 4.66
CA TYR A 202 20.00 -15.82 5.97
C TYR A 202 18.98 -16.03 7.10
N ILE A 203 19.38 -16.73 8.17
CA ILE A 203 18.58 -16.90 9.38
C ILE A 203 18.24 -15.54 9.98
N ALA A 204 19.19 -14.61 9.98
CA ALA A 204 18.96 -13.24 10.45
C ALA A 204 17.87 -12.54 9.62
N ASP A 205 17.82 -12.76 8.31
CA ASP A 205 16.80 -12.19 7.43
C ASP A 205 15.44 -12.83 7.65
N HIS A 206 15.41 -14.15 7.84
CA HIS A 206 14.20 -14.86 8.21
C HIS A 206 13.60 -14.30 9.52
N GLN A 207 14.45 -14.08 10.52
CA GLN A 207 14.05 -13.49 11.81
C GLN A 207 13.60 -12.03 11.66
N ALA A 208 14.30 -11.23 10.86
CA ALA A 208 13.94 -9.84 10.59
C ALA A 208 12.58 -9.74 9.91
N LEU A 209 12.33 -10.57 8.90
CA LEU A 209 11.05 -10.64 8.18
C LEU A 209 9.91 -11.08 9.12
N SER A 210 10.16 -12.11 9.94
CA SER A 210 9.22 -12.55 10.97
C SER A 210 8.90 -11.44 11.98
N HIS A 211 9.88 -10.58 12.29
CA HIS A 211 9.69 -9.44 13.17
C HIS A 211 8.83 -8.36 12.51
N GLU A 212 9.09 -8.00 11.24
CA GLU A 212 8.27 -7.03 10.50
C GLU A 212 6.80 -7.47 10.42
N ILE A 213 6.56 -8.75 10.10
CA ILE A 213 5.21 -9.36 10.07
C ILE A 213 4.51 -9.14 11.42
N LYS A 214 5.17 -9.48 12.53
CA LYS A 214 4.61 -9.32 13.88
C LYS A 214 4.36 -7.86 14.26
N GLN A 215 5.17 -6.92 13.76
CA GLN A 215 4.94 -5.50 14.01
C GLN A 215 3.68 -5.01 13.30
N ILE A 216 3.48 -5.42 12.04
CA ILE A 216 2.28 -5.09 11.27
C ILE A 216 1.05 -5.74 11.91
N GLU A 217 1.15 -7.02 12.26
CA GLU A 217 0.09 -7.79 12.94
C GLU A 217 -0.40 -7.10 14.22
N LYS A 218 0.52 -6.69 15.11
CA LYS A 218 0.16 -5.94 16.33
C LYS A 218 -0.63 -4.66 16.04
N GLN A 219 -0.31 -3.95 14.96
CA GLN A 219 -1.03 -2.74 14.56
C GLN A 219 -2.41 -3.04 13.96
N ILE A 220 -2.55 -4.19 13.30
CA ILE A 220 -3.80 -4.68 12.74
C ILE A 220 -4.76 -5.15 13.85
N THR A 221 -4.29 -5.95 14.81
CA THR A 221 -5.12 -6.49 15.90
C THR A 221 -5.70 -5.38 16.79
N GLY A 222 -5.01 -4.24 16.89
CA GLY A 222 -5.53 -3.03 17.52
C GLY A 222 -6.59 -2.26 16.69
N SER A 223 -6.95 -2.74 15.50
CA SER A 223 -7.89 -2.09 14.58
C SER A 223 -9.16 -2.94 14.38
N THR A 224 -10.32 -2.28 14.35
CA THR A 224 -11.64 -2.94 14.24
C THR A 224 -12.02 -3.37 12.82
N LYS A 225 -11.06 -3.42 11.88
CA LYS A 225 -11.34 -3.73 10.47
C LYS A 225 -11.18 -5.23 10.22
N THR A 226 -12.16 -5.82 9.54
CA THR A 226 -12.10 -7.22 9.10
C THR A 226 -10.96 -7.44 8.11
N LEU A 227 -10.17 -8.49 8.33
CA LEU A 227 -9.01 -8.86 7.49
C LEU A 227 -9.39 -9.59 6.20
N ARG A 228 -10.49 -9.20 5.55
CA ARG A 228 -10.91 -9.83 4.30
C ARG A 228 -10.41 -9.02 3.11
N GLY A 229 -9.40 -9.54 2.43
CA GLY A 229 -9.01 -9.11 1.09
C GLY A 229 -9.70 -9.95 0.01
N LYS A 230 -9.71 -9.48 -1.23
CA LYS A 230 -10.03 -10.32 -2.39
C LYS A 230 -8.72 -10.93 -2.92
N LYS A 231 -8.71 -12.23 -3.22
CA LYS A 231 -7.52 -12.94 -3.72
C LYS A 231 -6.93 -12.25 -4.97
N GLU A 232 -7.77 -11.91 -5.95
CA GLU A 232 -7.36 -11.22 -7.18
C GLU A 232 -6.59 -9.91 -6.92
N LEU A 233 -7.01 -9.12 -5.92
CA LEU A 233 -6.35 -7.86 -5.57
C LEU A 233 -5.01 -8.08 -4.86
N PHE A 234 -4.90 -9.18 -4.12
CA PHE A 234 -3.66 -9.59 -3.49
C PHE A 234 -2.66 -10.12 -4.53
N ASP A 235 -3.11 -10.95 -5.46
CA ASP A 235 -2.27 -11.51 -6.52
C ASP A 235 -1.71 -10.37 -7.40
N ASP A 236 -2.56 -9.42 -7.79
CA ASP A 236 -2.15 -8.21 -8.52
C ASP A 236 -1.11 -7.36 -7.75
N PHE A 237 -1.24 -7.30 -6.42
CA PHE A 237 -0.28 -6.62 -5.55
C PHE A 237 1.06 -7.35 -5.50
N SER A 238 1.03 -8.68 -5.35
CA SER A 238 2.23 -9.53 -5.27
C SER A 238 3.01 -9.44 -6.58
N ASP A 239 2.32 -9.57 -7.71
CA ASP A 239 2.92 -9.47 -9.05
C ASP A 239 3.60 -8.10 -9.27
N ALA A 240 3.00 -7.02 -8.79
CA ALA A 240 3.56 -5.68 -8.90
C ALA A 240 4.85 -5.52 -8.08
N LEU A 241 4.90 -6.10 -6.87
CA LEU A 241 6.11 -6.13 -6.04
C LEU A 241 7.21 -6.94 -6.71
N GLU A 242 6.88 -8.06 -7.34
CA GLU A 242 7.84 -8.96 -7.97
C GLU A 242 8.45 -8.39 -9.26
N LYS A 243 7.69 -7.61 -10.02
CA LYS A 243 8.14 -7.08 -11.32
C LYS A 243 9.27 -6.05 -11.19
N ASP A 244 9.11 -5.10 -10.27
CA ASP A 244 10.12 -4.07 -9.98
C ASP A 244 10.03 -3.68 -8.51
N VAL A 245 10.78 -4.39 -7.69
CA VAL A 245 10.77 -4.24 -6.23
C VAL A 245 11.19 -2.83 -5.81
N GLU A 246 12.16 -2.23 -6.51
CA GLU A 246 12.70 -0.93 -6.15
C GLU A 246 11.72 0.19 -6.46
N ALA A 247 11.15 0.18 -7.67
CA ALA A 247 10.11 1.14 -8.03
C ALA A 247 8.85 0.95 -7.17
N PHE A 248 8.46 -0.31 -6.91
CA PHE A 248 7.31 -0.61 -6.07
C PHE A 248 7.49 -0.08 -4.65
N LEU A 249 8.61 -0.38 -3.99
CA LEU A 249 8.83 0.04 -2.60
C LEU A 249 8.92 1.56 -2.47
N HIS A 250 9.54 2.22 -3.44
CA HIS A 250 9.58 3.67 -3.50
C HIS A 250 8.17 4.27 -3.58
N GLN A 251 7.34 3.79 -4.53
CA GLN A 251 5.95 4.21 -4.67
C GLN A 251 5.11 3.87 -3.43
N TYR A 252 5.29 2.66 -2.90
CA TYR A 252 4.58 2.16 -1.73
C TYR A 252 4.79 3.08 -0.53
N LYS A 253 6.04 3.47 -0.23
CA LYS A 253 6.34 4.41 0.85
C LYS A 253 5.68 5.77 0.63
N ILE A 254 5.79 6.33 -0.57
CA ILE A 254 5.14 7.60 -0.92
C ILE A 254 3.62 7.52 -0.69
N PHE A 255 2.99 6.41 -1.09
CA PHE A 255 1.54 6.28 -1.05
C PHE A 255 0.99 6.04 0.35
N LEU A 256 1.81 5.48 1.26
CA LEU A 256 1.45 5.32 2.67
C LEU A 256 1.46 6.63 3.46
N GLN A 257 2.26 7.61 3.03
CA GLN A 257 2.34 8.91 3.68
C GLN A 257 1.04 9.72 3.54
N LYS A 258 0.81 10.64 4.50
CA LYS A 258 -0.41 11.48 4.55
C LYS A 258 -0.17 12.89 4.01
N ASP A 259 1.02 13.19 3.52
CA ASP A 259 1.41 14.49 3.03
C ASP A 259 1.31 14.58 1.52
N TRP A 260 1.28 15.82 1.04
CA TRP A 260 1.21 16.14 -0.38
C TRP A 260 2.59 16.39 -0.98
N ALA A 261 3.64 16.50 -0.15
CA ALA A 261 4.97 16.89 -0.59
C ALA A 261 5.54 15.94 -1.64
N SER A 262 5.39 14.63 -1.40
CA SER A 262 5.90 13.58 -2.28
C SER A 262 5.08 13.38 -3.57
N ILE A 263 3.91 14.02 -3.69
CA ILE A 263 3.01 13.84 -4.85
C ILE A 263 2.70 15.11 -5.64
N SER A 264 2.96 16.29 -5.07
CA SER A 264 2.68 17.59 -5.67
C SER A 264 3.82 18.06 -6.58
N ILE A 265 3.52 18.93 -7.55
CA ILE A 265 4.53 19.59 -8.41
C ILE A 265 5.19 20.77 -7.67
N GLU A 266 4.38 21.63 -7.04
CA GLU A 266 4.83 22.91 -6.44
C GLU A 266 4.77 22.90 -4.89
N GLY A 267 4.72 21.71 -4.29
CA GLY A 267 4.80 21.53 -2.84
C GLY A 267 3.45 21.24 -2.15
N GLY A 268 3.53 20.83 -0.88
CA GLY A 268 2.54 20.05 -0.13
C GLY A 268 1.20 20.71 0.25
N ARG A 269 0.64 21.57 -0.61
CA ARG A 269 -0.68 22.16 -0.39
C ARG A 269 -1.79 21.15 -0.63
N LYS A 270 -2.70 21.04 0.33
CA LYS A 270 -3.88 20.20 0.24
C LYS A 270 -4.82 20.75 -0.84
N GLN A 271 -5.24 19.88 -1.75
CA GLN A 271 -6.12 20.27 -2.86
C GLN A 271 -7.57 20.48 -2.42
N SER A 272 -8.28 21.35 -3.15
CA SER A 272 -9.69 21.68 -2.91
C SER A 272 -10.61 20.51 -3.30
N ILE A 273 -11.86 20.54 -2.82
CA ILE A 273 -12.87 19.55 -3.20
C ILE A 273 -13.16 19.63 -4.71
N ALA A 274 -13.17 20.83 -5.28
CA ALA A 274 -13.40 21.07 -6.71
C ALA A 274 -12.35 20.36 -7.59
N PHE A 275 -11.09 20.32 -7.16
CA PHE A 275 -10.05 19.55 -7.86
C PHE A 275 -10.43 18.06 -7.97
N PHE A 276 -10.88 17.45 -6.87
CA PHE A 276 -11.28 16.05 -6.88
C PHE A 276 -12.54 15.79 -7.69
N GLU A 277 -13.52 16.70 -7.66
CA GLU A 277 -14.72 16.63 -8.50
C GLU A 277 -14.35 16.68 -9.99
N ALA A 278 -13.50 17.63 -10.41
CA ALA A 278 -12.99 17.75 -11.77
C ALA A 278 -12.17 16.53 -12.20
N PHE A 279 -11.34 15.99 -11.31
CA PHE A 279 -10.53 14.83 -11.62
C PHE A 279 -11.39 13.56 -11.76
N ILE A 280 -12.37 13.35 -10.88
CA ILE A 280 -13.34 12.23 -11.03
C ILE A 280 -14.09 12.33 -12.36
N ALA A 281 -14.53 13.53 -12.76
CA ALA A 281 -15.18 13.76 -14.04
C ALA A 281 -14.25 13.38 -15.21
N THR A 282 -12.98 13.75 -15.13
CA THR A 282 -11.95 13.41 -16.13
C THR A 282 -11.73 11.90 -16.22
N LEU A 283 -11.61 11.20 -15.07
CA LEU A 283 -11.50 9.74 -15.02
C LEU A 283 -12.70 9.05 -15.69
N ARG A 284 -13.92 9.48 -15.34
CA ARG A 284 -15.15 8.94 -15.93
C ARG A 284 -15.21 9.16 -17.45
N LYS A 285 -14.88 10.37 -17.91
CA LYS A 285 -14.86 10.75 -19.33
C LYS A 285 -13.83 9.92 -20.10
N THR A 286 -12.61 9.83 -19.61
CA THR A 286 -11.53 9.11 -20.29
C THR A 286 -11.81 7.61 -20.38
N LYS A 287 -12.46 6.98 -19.39
CA LYS A 287 -12.85 5.56 -19.48
C LYS A 287 -13.82 5.25 -20.63
N GLN A 288 -14.58 6.25 -21.09
CA GLN A 288 -15.52 6.10 -22.21
C GLN A 288 -14.87 6.30 -23.59
N MET A 289 -13.60 6.71 -23.67
CA MET A 289 -12.89 6.99 -24.93
C MET A 289 -12.21 5.75 -25.51
N ALA A 290 -12.08 5.69 -26.84
CA ALA A 290 -11.42 4.59 -27.55
C ALA A 290 -9.88 4.59 -27.32
N GLY A 291 -9.31 3.40 -27.11
CA GLY A 291 -8.02 3.20 -26.43
C GLY A 291 -6.81 4.00 -26.94
N ARG A 292 -6.68 4.26 -28.25
CA ARG A 292 -5.52 4.99 -28.79
C ARG A 292 -5.61 6.52 -28.54
N GLN A 293 -6.81 7.08 -28.57
CA GLN A 293 -7.05 8.49 -28.24
C GLN A 293 -7.06 8.73 -26.72
N GLN A 294 -7.41 7.68 -25.97
CA GLN A 294 -7.50 7.71 -24.52
C GLN A 294 -6.15 8.04 -23.84
N LYS A 295 -5.08 7.36 -24.25
CA LYS A 295 -3.74 7.51 -23.66
C LYS A 295 -3.11 8.87 -24.01
N THR A 296 -3.25 9.32 -25.26
CA THR A 296 -2.70 10.62 -25.68
C THR A 296 -3.39 11.78 -24.98
N GLU A 297 -4.71 11.71 -24.80
CA GLU A 297 -5.45 12.78 -24.10
C GLU A 297 -5.09 12.84 -22.61
N ILE A 298 -4.95 11.70 -21.94
CA ILE A 298 -4.58 11.70 -20.51
C ILE A 298 -3.12 12.14 -20.30
N GLU A 299 -2.21 11.81 -21.22
CA GLU A 299 -0.81 12.29 -21.20
C GLU A 299 -0.75 13.82 -21.33
N ARG A 300 -1.54 14.39 -22.25
CA ARG A 300 -1.67 15.85 -22.38
C ARG A 300 -2.21 16.48 -21.09
N LEU A 301 -3.33 15.97 -20.57
CA LEU A 301 -3.94 16.49 -19.34
C LEU A 301 -3.01 16.37 -18.12
N ALA A 302 -2.21 15.30 -18.04
CA ALA A 302 -1.24 15.09 -16.98
C ALA A 302 -0.10 16.12 -17.02
N GLN A 303 0.31 16.56 -18.22
CA GLN A 303 1.34 17.59 -18.41
C GLN A 303 0.80 19.01 -18.18
N ASP A 304 -0.45 19.28 -18.57
CA ASP A 304 -1.05 20.62 -18.48
C ASP A 304 -1.47 20.99 -17.05
N GLN A 305 -1.78 19.99 -16.20
CA GLN A 305 -2.19 20.24 -14.82
C GLN A 305 -0.99 20.56 -13.91
N ARG A 306 -1.20 21.47 -12.96
CA ARG A 306 -0.15 22.01 -12.08
C ARG A 306 -0.14 21.45 -10.66
N PHE A 307 -0.97 20.45 -10.37
CA PHE A 307 -1.30 20.07 -8.99
C PHE A 307 -0.53 18.86 -8.49
N ILE A 308 -0.46 17.79 -9.28
CA ILE A 308 0.20 16.54 -8.91
C ILE A 308 1.25 16.15 -9.94
N GLN A 309 2.23 15.33 -9.60
CA GLN A 309 3.23 14.93 -10.60
C GLN A 309 2.57 14.17 -11.77
N PRO A 310 2.97 14.42 -13.04
CA PRO A 310 2.38 13.76 -14.20
C PRO A 310 2.41 12.23 -14.10
N ALA A 311 3.51 11.65 -13.59
CA ALA A 311 3.63 10.21 -13.40
C ALA A 311 2.57 9.65 -12.43
N ILE A 312 2.25 10.37 -11.35
CA ILE A 312 1.23 9.98 -10.38
C ILE A 312 -0.17 10.15 -10.97
N TYR A 313 -0.38 11.20 -11.76
CA TYR A 313 -1.63 11.42 -12.47
C TYR A 313 -1.94 10.24 -13.40
N LEU A 314 -0.97 9.86 -14.24
CA LEU A 314 -1.08 8.71 -15.15
C LEU A 314 -1.29 7.41 -14.39
N PHE A 315 -0.54 7.18 -13.31
CA PHE A 315 -0.71 6.00 -12.46
C PHE A 315 -2.14 5.89 -11.92
N ILE A 316 -2.71 6.96 -11.34
CA ILE A 316 -4.08 6.96 -10.83
C ILE A 316 -5.09 6.62 -11.94
N TRP A 317 -4.88 7.18 -13.13
CA TRP A 317 -5.73 6.87 -14.27
C TRP A 317 -5.63 5.39 -14.69
N GLU A 318 -4.43 4.81 -14.78
CA GLU A 318 -4.24 3.39 -15.11
C GLU A 318 -4.96 2.48 -14.09
N GLN A 319 -4.83 2.77 -12.79
CA GLN A 319 -5.54 2.03 -11.74
C GLN A 319 -7.06 2.17 -11.86
N TYR A 320 -7.56 3.36 -12.25
CA TYR A 320 -9.00 3.57 -12.47
C TYR A 320 -9.53 2.80 -13.68
N VAL A 321 -8.77 2.75 -14.77
CA VAL A 321 -9.13 1.95 -15.95
C VAL A 321 -9.23 0.47 -15.58
N ARG A 322 -8.25 -0.05 -14.82
CA ARG A 322 -8.19 -1.45 -14.37
C ARG A 322 -9.33 -1.82 -13.42
N TYR A 323 -9.54 -1.04 -12.36
CA TYR A 323 -10.40 -1.45 -11.24
C TYR A 323 -11.72 -0.68 -11.14
N GLY A 324 -11.88 0.44 -11.83
CA GLY A 324 -12.96 1.40 -11.58
C GLY A 324 -12.93 1.93 -10.14
N PHE A 325 -14.00 2.57 -9.66
CA PHE A 325 -14.10 2.99 -8.24
C PHE A 325 -14.41 1.82 -7.30
N SER A 326 -13.60 0.76 -7.35
CA SER A 326 -13.65 -0.40 -6.45
C SER A 326 -12.58 -0.31 -5.36
N GLU A 327 -12.56 -1.28 -4.46
CA GLU A 327 -11.57 -1.38 -3.38
C GLU A 327 -10.12 -1.41 -3.91
N GLY A 328 -9.86 -2.16 -5.00
CA GLY A 328 -8.53 -2.26 -5.61
C GLY A 328 -7.97 -0.93 -6.10
N PHE A 329 -8.82 -0.05 -6.65
CA PHE A 329 -8.42 1.31 -7.02
C PHE A 329 -8.03 2.13 -5.80
N PHE A 330 -8.87 2.12 -4.76
CA PHE A 330 -8.57 2.91 -3.58
C PHE A 330 -7.31 2.41 -2.89
N ASP A 331 -7.10 1.10 -2.79
CA ASP A 331 -5.95 0.51 -2.13
C ASP A 331 -4.62 0.69 -2.91
N SER A 332 -4.68 0.93 -4.22
CA SER A 332 -3.48 1.15 -5.06
C SER A 332 -3.01 2.61 -5.14
N ILE A 333 -3.85 3.60 -4.87
CA ILE A 333 -3.52 5.02 -5.03
C ILE A 333 -2.99 5.69 -3.75
N PRO A 334 -2.31 6.86 -3.86
CA PRO A 334 -1.87 7.63 -2.69
C PRO A 334 -2.98 7.90 -1.68
N ARG A 335 -2.66 7.79 -0.39
CA ARG A 335 -3.63 7.92 0.69
C ARG A 335 -4.34 9.28 0.73
N VAL A 336 -3.62 10.36 0.41
CA VAL A 336 -4.20 11.71 0.32
C VAL A 336 -5.24 11.81 -0.80
N MET A 337 -4.99 11.16 -1.94
CA MET A 337 -5.91 11.09 -3.08
C MET A 337 -7.13 10.22 -2.77
N ARG A 338 -6.91 9.04 -2.16
CA ARG A 338 -7.97 8.15 -1.66
C ARG A 338 -8.96 8.91 -0.78
N ASN A 339 -8.46 9.64 0.20
CA ASN A 339 -9.30 10.39 1.13
C ASN A 339 -10.08 11.53 0.44
N GLY A 340 -9.49 12.18 -0.56
CA GLY A 340 -10.15 13.22 -1.35
C GLY A 340 -11.29 12.66 -2.20
N PHE A 341 -11.01 11.59 -2.98
CA PHE A 341 -12.02 10.93 -3.80
C PHE A 341 -13.17 10.35 -2.97
N LEU A 342 -12.88 9.69 -1.86
CA LEU A 342 -13.91 9.14 -0.98
C LEU A 342 -14.84 10.22 -0.41
N LYS A 343 -14.34 11.44 -0.16
CA LYS A 343 -15.19 12.55 0.30
C LYS A 343 -16.18 12.99 -0.78
N VAL A 344 -15.71 13.15 -2.02
CA VAL A 344 -16.56 13.52 -3.16
C VAL A 344 -17.60 12.45 -3.42
N LEU A 345 -17.19 11.18 -3.52
CA LEU A 345 -18.11 10.08 -3.81
C LEU A 345 -19.15 9.86 -2.70
N ARG A 346 -18.80 10.13 -1.44
CA ARG A 346 -19.78 10.11 -0.33
C ARG A 346 -20.77 11.26 -0.43
N LYS A 347 -20.34 12.46 -0.84
CA LYS A 347 -21.21 13.61 -1.09
C LYS A 347 -22.19 13.32 -2.23
N GLU A 348 -21.70 12.80 -3.36
CA GLU A 348 -22.55 12.39 -4.49
C GLU A 348 -23.59 11.33 -4.07
N LYS A 349 -23.19 10.32 -3.28
CA LYS A 349 -24.12 9.30 -2.77
C LYS A 349 -25.19 9.89 -1.86
N LYS A 350 -24.82 10.81 -0.97
CA LYS A 350 -25.78 11.51 -0.10
C LYS A 350 -26.76 12.34 -0.91
N GLN A 351 -26.28 13.11 -1.89
CA GLN A 351 -27.14 13.90 -2.78
C GLN A 351 -28.14 13.01 -3.52
N LYS A 352 -27.68 11.91 -4.13
CA LYS A 352 -28.56 10.94 -4.77
C LYS A 352 -29.57 10.31 -3.81
N SER A 353 -29.17 10.00 -2.57
CA SER A 353 -30.11 9.49 -1.58
C SER A 353 -31.14 10.52 -1.14
N TYR A 354 -30.78 11.81 -1.08
CA TYR A 354 -31.74 12.89 -0.81
C TYR A 354 -32.69 13.10 -1.99
N GLU A 355 -32.20 13.07 -3.23
CA GLU A 355 -33.02 13.14 -4.45
C GLU A 355 -34.03 11.98 -4.52
N LEU A 356 -33.60 10.75 -4.20
CA LEU A 356 -34.49 9.59 -4.12
C LEU A 356 -35.48 9.66 -2.94
N GLN A 357 -35.10 10.32 -1.83
CA GLN A 357 -36.00 10.55 -0.69
C GLN A 357 -37.03 11.65 -0.98
N GLU A 358 -36.67 12.72 -1.69
CA GLU A 358 -37.59 13.75 -2.16
C GLU A 358 -38.63 13.20 -3.16
N GLU A 359 -38.27 12.20 -3.97
CA GLU A 359 -39.22 11.50 -4.86
C GLU A 359 -40.18 10.55 -4.12
N THR A 360 -39.86 10.12 -2.89
CA THR A 360 -40.61 9.08 -2.15
C THR A 360 -41.37 9.59 -0.93
N VAL A 361 -41.16 10.84 -0.49
CA VAL A 361 -42.00 11.49 0.51
C VAL A 361 -43.20 12.13 -0.22
N PRO A 362 -44.46 11.71 0.05
CA PRO A 362 -45.61 12.40 -0.52
C PRO A 362 -45.62 13.84 -0.01
N ARG A 363 -45.53 14.81 -0.92
CA ARG A 363 -45.75 16.22 -0.60
C ARG A 363 -47.10 16.32 0.14
N PRO A 364 -47.20 17.08 1.25
CA PRO A 364 -48.47 17.27 1.91
C PRO A 364 -49.47 17.80 0.89
N LYS A 365 -50.63 17.14 0.78
CA LYS A 365 -51.65 17.56 -0.19
C LYS A 365 -52.20 18.90 0.29
N ILE A 366 -51.95 19.96 -0.47
CA ILE A 366 -52.54 21.27 -0.18
C ILE A 366 -54.01 21.19 -0.58
N VAL A 367 -54.91 21.64 0.30
CA VAL A 367 -56.35 21.68 0.01
C VAL A 367 -56.61 22.71 -1.11
N SER A 368 -57.02 22.24 -2.28
CA SER A 368 -57.43 23.11 -3.40
C SER A 368 -58.77 23.81 -3.11
N GLU A 369 -59.05 24.91 -3.81
CA GLU A 369 -60.33 25.65 -3.65
C GLU A 369 -61.56 24.76 -3.82
N LYS A 370 -61.57 23.86 -4.82
CA LYS A 370 -62.66 22.89 -5.01
C LYS A 370 -62.82 21.94 -3.81
N LYS A 371 -61.72 21.49 -3.22
CA LYS A 371 -61.76 20.62 -2.04
C LYS A 371 -62.20 21.39 -0.80
N TRP A 372 -61.87 22.68 -0.73
CA TRP A 372 -62.32 23.58 0.33
C TRP A 372 -63.84 23.80 0.32
N GLU A 373 -64.45 23.93 -0.86
CA GLU A 373 -65.91 24.03 -1.00
C GLU A 373 -66.62 22.73 -0.55
N GLU A 374 -66.10 21.56 -0.92
CA GLU A 374 -66.61 20.26 -0.44
C GLU A 374 -66.50 20.11 1.09
N LEU A 375 -65.41 20.62 1.67
CA LEU A 375 -65.20 20.62 3.11
C LEU A 375 -66.17 21.57 3.81
N ALA A 376 -66.42 22.76 3.27
CA ALA A 376 -67.40 23.70 3.83
C ALA A 376 -68.81 23.09 3.89
N GLN A 377 -69.20 22.33 2.86
CA GLN A 377 -70.47 21.59 2.85
C GLN A 377 -70.48 20.44 3.88
N SER A 378 -69.38 19.69 3.96
CA SER A 378 -69.22 18.60 4.94
C SER A 378 -69.22 19.08 6.39
N VAL A 379 -68.68 20.27 6.65
CA VAL A 379 -68.66 20.91 7.99
C VAL A 379 -70.06 21.34 8.41
N LYS A 380 -70.91 21.80 7.47
CA LYS A 380 -72.32 22.11 7.75
C LYS A 380 -73.13 20.88 8.16
N GLU A 381 -72.86 19.73 7.55
CA GLU A 381 -73.61 18.50 7.79
C GLU A 381 -73.12 17.70 9.01
N LYS A 382 -71.81 17.60 9.21
CA LYS A 382 -71.19 16.67 10.18
C LYS A 382 -70.49 17.37 11.35
N GLY A 383 -70.36 18.69 11.30
CA GLY A 383 -69.66 19.49 12.30
C GLY A 383 -68.14 19.53 12.09
N THR A 384 -67.48 20.50 12.73
CA THR A 384 -66.09 20.87 12.40
C THR A 384 -65.06 19.81 12.83
N ILE A 385 -65.27 19.19 13.99
CA ILE A 385 -64.32 18.25 14.62
C ILE A 385 -64.13 16.94 13.83
N PRO A 386 -65.19 16.23 13.39
CA PRO A 386 -65.02 14.99 12.62
C PRO A 386 -64.41 15.23 11.23
N VAL A 387 -64.64 16.40 10.62
CA VAL A 387 -64.04 16.75 9.32
C VAL A 387 -62.54 17.00 9.45
N LEU A 388 -62.09 17.71 10.49
CA LEU A 388 -60.66 17.91 10.78
C LEU A 388 -59.91 16.60 11.02
N LYS A 389 -60.51 15.65 11.77
CA LYS A 389 -59.91 14.32 11.98
C LYS A 389 -59.78 13.50 10.71
N ASN A 390 -60.70 13.64 9.76
CA ASN A 390 -60.58 12.97 8.46
C ASN A 390 -59.51 13.64 7.57
N LEU A 391 -59.42 14.96 7.58
CA LEU A 391 -58.36 15.70 6.87
C LEU A 391 -56.96 15.34 7.36
N GLU A 392 -56.77 15.24 8.68
CA GLU A 392 -55.50 14.81 9.28
C GLU A 392 -55.15 13.36 8.88
N ARG A 393 -56.14 12.47 8.83
CA ARG A 393 -55.96 11.07 8.36
C ARG A 393 -55.60 10.97 6.89
N GLU A 394 -56.09 11.90 6.07
CA GLU A 394 -55.83 11.93 4.62
C GLU A 394 -54.56 12.71 4.24
N GLY A 395 -53.86 13.30 5.21
CA GLY A 395 -52.56 13.96 5.02
C GLY A 395 -52.63 15.31 4.32
N TYR A 396 -53.76 16.01 4.42
CA TYR A 396 -53.91 17.35 3.87
C TYR A 396 -53.41 18.44 4.83
N GLN A 397 -52.80 19.49 4.29
CA GLN A 397 -52.44 20.70 5.04
C GLN A 397 -53.35 21.86 4.64
N LEU A 398 -53.85 22.56 5.66
CA LEU A 398 -54.67 23.76 5.53
C LEU A 398 -53.79 25.00 5.60
N SER A 399 -54.09 25.99 4.76
CA SER A 399 -53.48 27.33 4.88
C SER A 399 -53.91 28.03 6.16
N ASP A 400 -53.16 29.05 6.58
CA ASP A 400 -53.44 29.81 7.80
C ASP A 400 -54.86 30.44 7.77
N GLU A 401 -55.28 30.97 6.62
CA GLU A 401 -56.62 31.53 6.41
C GLU A 401 -57.74 30.47 6.55
N GLN A 402 -57.50 29.26 6.03
CA GLN A 402 -58.44 28.14 6.13
C GLN A 402 -58.57 27.65 7.59
N GLN A 403 -57.45 27.61 8.33
CA GLN A 403 -57.46 27.26 9.75
C GLN A 403 -58.24 28.29 10.56
N GLU A 404 -58.05 29.57 10.27
CA GLU A 404 -58.76 30.66 10.94
C GLU A 404 -60.27 30.60 10.67
N ALA A 405 -60.68 30.37 9.42
CA ALA A 405 -62.09 30.21 9.04
C ALA A 405 -62.78 29.06 9.79
N LEU A 406 -62.13 27.89 9.91
CA LEU A 406 -62.68 26.75 10.66
C LEU A 406 -62.76 27.03 12.16
N HIS A 407 -61.82 27.80 12.71
CA HIS A 407 -61.85 28.21 14.11
C HIS A 407 -63.04 29.15 14.39
N TYR A 408 -63.32 30.11 13.50
CA TYR A 408 -64.53 30.94 13.59
C TYR A 408 -65.81 30.11 13.49
N TYR A 409 -65.87 29.18 12.53
CA TYR A 409 -67.04 28.31 12.40
C TYR A 409 -67.27 27.44 13.64
N ARG A 410 -66.21 26.92 14.24
CA ARG A 410 -66.29 26.15 15.50
C ARG A 410 -66.82 26.98 16.68
N LYS A 411 -66.44 28.27 16.76
CA LYS A 411 -66.99 29.19 17.77
C LYS A 411 -68.50 29.38 17.56
N ILE A 412 -68.92 29.58 16.31
CA ILE A 412 -70.34 29.71 15.96
C ILE A 412 -71.10 28.41 16.30
N GLU A 413 -70.55 27.24 15.96
CA GLU A 413 -71.13 25.92 16.27
C GLU A 413 -71.30 25.72 17.79
N TYR A 414 -70.32 26.15 18.60
CA TYR A 414 -70.39 26.10 20.06
C TYR A 414 -71.48 27.02 20.63
N VAL A 415 -71.60 28.25 20.14
CA VAL A 415 -72.62 29.19 20.58
C VAL A 415 -74.02 28.74 20.15
N ALA A 416 -74.16 28.17 18.94
CA ALA A 416 -75.39 27.58 18.44
C ALA A 416 -75.84 26.36 19.28
N ARG A 417 -74.91 25.63 19.89
CA ARG A 417 -75.21 24.53 20.83
C ARG A 417 -75.53 25.00 22.25
N SER A 418 -75.31 26.26 22.62
CA SER A 418 -75.66 26.77 23.96
C SER A 418 -77.18 26.76 24.19
N ASP A 419 -77.63 26.50 25.43
CA ASP A 419 -79.04 26.30 25.80
C ASP A 419 -79.90 27.58 25.86
N LYS A 420 -79.35 28.74 25.46
CA LYS A 420 -80.10 30.00 25.41
C LYS A 420 -80.86 30.10 24.09
N THR A 421 -82.17 29.84 24.15
CA THR A 421 -83.11 29.85 23.01
C THR A 421 -83.09 31.16 22.22
N GLU A 422 -82.95 32.30 22.89
CA GLU A 422 -82.85 33.64 22.27
C GLU A 422 -81.62 33.77 21.35
N ILE A 423 -80.47 33.24 21.79
CA ILE A 423 -79.19 33.32 21.07
C ILE A 423 -79.23 32.42 19.83
N ARG A 424 -79.87 31.24 19.92
CA ARG A 424 -80.07 30.35 18.77
C ARG A 424 -80.97 30.99 17.68
N ARG A 425 -81.96 31.79 18.07
CA ARG A 425 -82.83 32.51 17.13
C ARG A 425 -82.07 33.63 16.42
N LEU A 426 -81.37 34.48 17.16
CA LEU A 426 -80.59 35.59 16.60
C LEU A 426 -79.44 35.10 15.70
N LEU A 427 -78.80 33.98 16.03
CA LEU A 427 -77.77 33.37 15.16
C LEU A 427 -78.33 32.80 13.85
N LYS A 428 -79.58 32.32 13.83
CA LYS A 428 -80.25 31.85 12.60
C LYS A 428 -80.65 32.99 11.66
N GLU A 429 -80.83 34.21 12.18
CA GLU A 429 -81.15 35.40 11.37
C GLU A 429 -79.87 36.07 10.82
N LEU A 430 -78.69 35.77 11.37
CA LEU A 430 -77.39 36.36 11.03
C LEU A 430 -76.54 35.53 10.05
N LEU A 431 -76.78 34.22 9.98
CA LEU A 431 -76.14 33.25 9.06
C LEU A 431 -77.01 33.02 7.84
#